data_AF-A0A2K3JYL0-F1
#
_entry.id   AF-A0A2K3JYL0-F1
#
_cell.length_a   1.000
_cell.length_b   1.000
_cell.length_c   1.000
_cell.angle_alpha   90.00
_cell.angle_beta   90.00
_cell.angle_gamma   90.00
#
_symmetry.space_group_name_H-M   'P 1'
#
loop_
_entity.id
_entity.type
_entity.pdbx_description
1 polymer ?
#
loop_
_entity_poly.entity_id
_entity_poly.type
_entity_poly.pdbx_seq_one_letter_code
_entity_poly.pdbx_strand_id
1 'polypeptide(L)'
;MTNLASVWFMALFISIILTGVLELRWSGVAIEDWWRNEQFWVIGGVSAHLFAVFQGLLKVLAGVDTNFTVTAKAADDAEFGELYLFKWTTLLIPPTTLIILNIVGVVAGVSDAINSGSGSWGPLFGKLFFAFWVIVHLYPFLKGLMGKQNRTPTIVVLWSILLASIFSLIWVRIDPFLPKQTGPILKQCGVEC
;
A
#
# COMPACT_ATOMS: atom_id res chain seq x y z
N MET A 1 -14.68 -8.32 18.89
CA MET A 1 -15.00 -9.19 17.74
C MET A 1 -15.09 -10.60 18.26
N THR A 2 -16.13 -11.35 17.93
CA THR A 2 -16.38 -12.67 18.52
C THR A 2 -15.27 -13.67 18.17
N ASN A 3 -14.97 -14.60 19.08
CA ASN A 3 -13.96 -15.66 18.89
C ASN A 3 -14.14 -16.44 17.58
N LEU A 4 -15.35 -16.46 17.01
CA LEU A 4 -15.64 -17.08 15.73
C LEU A 4 -15.00 -16.34 14.54
N ALA A 5 -15.03 -15.01 14.52
CA ALA A 5 -14.48 -14.23 13.42
C ALA A 5 -12.95 -14.35 13.35
N SER A 6 -12.27 -14.39 14.49
CA SER A 6 -10.82 -14.63 14.53
C SER A 6 -10.46 -16.04 14.08
N VAL A 7 -11.25 -17.06 14.43
CA VAL A 7 -11.05 -18.44 13.96
C VAL A 7 -11.18 -18.53 12.44
N TRP A 8 -12.21 -17.92 11.84
CA TRP A 8 -12.36 -17.88 10.39
C TRP A 8 -11.21 -17.14 9.70
N PHE A 9 -10.79 -16.01 10.26
CA PHE A 9 -9.66 -15.26 9.75
C PHE A 9 -8.37 -16.10 9.75
N MET A 10 -8.06 -16.77 10.87
CA MET A 10 -6.89 -17.66 10.95
C MET A 10 -6.99 -18.83 9.97
N ALA A 11 -8.16 -19.49 9.89
CA ALA A 11 -8.37 -20.61 8.99
C ALA A 11 -8.13 -20.23 7.52
N LEU A 12 -8.59 -19.05 7.11
CA LEU A 12 -8.37 -18.51 5.77
C LEU A 12 -6.87 -18.31 5.48
N PHE A 13 -6.13 -17.67 6.38
CA PHE A 13 -4.68 -17.49 6.20
C PHE A 13 -3.93 -18.81 6.13
N ILE A 14 -4.27 -19.77 6.99
CA ILE A 14 -3.67 -21.11 6.96
C ILE A 14 -3.99 -21.80 5.63
N SER A 15 -5.23 -21.73 5.15
CA SER A 15 -5.59 -22.33 3.86
C SER A 15 -4.80 -21.73 2.69
N ILE A 16 -4.63 -20.40 2.65
CA ILE A 16 -3.88 -19.73 1.58
C ILE A 16 -2.42 -20.18 1.60
N ILE A 17 -1.79 -20.22 2.78
CA ILE A 17 -0.40 -20.64 2.92
C ILE A 17 -0.23 -22.11 2.51
N LEU A 18 -1.11 -22.99 2.97
CA LEU A 18 -1.05 -24.42 2.62
C LEU A 18 -1.24 -24.64 1.12
N THR A 19 -2.19 -23.93 0.50
CA THR A 19 -2.40 -23.99 -0.95
C THR A 19 -1.16 -23.49 -1.70
N GLY A 20 -0.57 -22.37 -1.30
CA GLY A 20 0.66 -21.85 -1.91
C GLY A 20 1.83 -22.82 -1.80
N VAL A 21 2.02 -23.47 -0.65
CA VAL A 21 3.06 -24.50 -0.47
C VAL A 21 2.81 -25.71 -1.35
N LEU A 22 1.56 -26.19 -1.44
CA LEU A 22 1.21 -27.32 -2.31
C LEU A 22 1.43 -26.99 -3.79
N GLU A 23 1.05 -25.79 -4.23
CA GLU A 23 1.26 -25.32 -5.59
C GLU A 23 2.74 -25.24 -5.94
N LEU A 24 3.58 -24.70 -5.07
CA LEU A 24 5.04 -24.66 -5.25
C LEU A 24 5.63 -26.07 -5.35
N ARG A 25 5.17 -27.00 -4.50
CA ARG A 25 5.66 -28.39 -4.48
C ARG A 25 5.30 -29.15 -5.76
N TRP A 26 4.10 -28.95 -6.31
CA TRP A 26 3.66 -29.63 -7.53
C TRP A 26 4.15 -28.97 -8.81
N SER A 27 4.24 -27.64 -8.85
CA SER A 27 4.68 -26.91 -10.04
C SER A 27 6.18 -27.00 -10.29
N GLY A 28 6.98 -27.28 -9.24
CA GLY A 28 8.44 -27.27 -9.33
C GLY A 28 9.04 -25.88 -9.58
N VAL A 29 8.23 -24.82 -9.43
CA VAL A 29 8.63 -23.43 -9.61
C VAL A 29 9.41 -22.95 -8.38
N ALA A 30 10.47 -22.18 -8.60
CA ALA A 30 11.23 -21.58 -7.51
C ALA A 30 10.38 -20.56 -6.74
N ILE A 31 10.53 -20.51 -5.42
CA ILE A 31 9.79 -19.56 -4.55
C ILE A 31 9.98 -18.11 -4.98
N GLU A 32 11.16 -17.75 -5.48
CA GLU A 32 11.49 -16.41 -5.95
C GLU A 32 10.69 -16.02 -7.20
N ASP A 33 10.45 -16.98 -8.10
CA ASP A 33 9.67 -16.75 -9.32
C ASP A 33 8.18 -16.64 -9.01
N TRP A 34 7.68 -17.48 -8.10
CA TRP A 34 6.31 -17.40 -7.60
C TRP A 34 6.06 -16.05 -6.91
N TRP A 35 6.96 -15.63 -6.03
CA TRP A 35 6.86 -14.35 -5.34
C TRP A 35 6.91 -13.17 -6.31
N ARG A 36 7.84 -13.19 -7.28
CA ARG A 36 7.91 -12.16 -8.32
C ARG A 36 6.63 -12.11 -9.15
N ASN A 37 6.02 -13.26 -9.44
CA ASN A 37 4.73 -13.34 -10.12
C ASN A 37 3.60 -12.71 -9.29
N GLU A 38 3.53 -12.98 -7.98
CA GLU A 38 2.55 -12.32 -7.10
C GLU A 38 2.73 -10.79 -7.09
N GLN A 39 3.98 -10.31 -7.00
CA GLN A 39 4.28 -8.88 -7.07
C GLN A 39 3.79 -8.26 -8.39
N PHE A 40 4.06 -8.90 -9.53
CA PHE A 40 3.58 -8.43 -10.83
C PHE A 40 2.06 -8.47 -10.95
N TRP A 41 1.41 -9.49 -10.38
CA TRP A 41 -0.04 -9.58 -10.34
C TRP A 41 -0.66 -8.42 -9.56
N VAL A 42 -0.12 -8.09 -8.38
CA VAL A 42 -0.59 -6.92 -7.59
C VAL A 42 -0.35 -5.61 -8.35
N ILE A 43 0.85 -5.40 -8.91
CA ILE A 43 1.17 -4.17 -9.66
C ILE A 43 0.25 -4.02 -10.87
N GLY A 44 0.04 -5.10 -11.64
CA GLY A 44 -0.86 -5.11 -12.80
C GLY A 44 -2.32 -4.88 -12.42
N GLY A 45 -2.76 -5.47 -11.30
CA GLY A 45 -4.07 -5.26 -10.70
C GLY A 45 -4.35 -3.80 -10.34
N VAL A 46 -3.42 -3.15 -9.65
CA VAL A 46 -3.57 -1.77 -9.17
C VAL A 46 -3.50 -0.74 -10.32
N SER A 47 -2.80 -1.06 -11.41
CA SER A 47 -2.59 -0.15 -12.54
C SER A 47 -3.39 -0.55 -13.78
N ALA A 48 -2.85 -1.45 -14.60
CA ALA A 48 -3.36 -1.79 -15.92
C ALA A 48 -4.79 -2.35 -15.89
N HIS A 49 -5.09 -3.26 -14.97
CA HIS A 49 -6.42 -3.84 -14.85
C HIS A 49 -7.45 -2.79 -14.42
N LEU A 50 -7.12 -1.93 -13.46
CA LEU A 50 -7.99 -0.84 -13.02
C LEU A 50 -8.33 0.10 -14.18
N PHE A 51 -7.31 0.49 -14.96
CA PHE A 51 -7.51 1.35 -16.12
C PHE A 51 -8.36 0.67 -17.21
N ALA A 52 -8.13 -0.62 -17.48
CA ALA A 52 -8.91 -1.39 -18.43
C ALA A 52 -10.39 -1.48 -18.03
N VAL A 53 -10.69 -1.66 -16.73
CA VAL A 53 -12.07 -1.66 -16.22
C VAL A 53 -12.73 -0.30 -16.44
N PHE A 54 -12.07 0.81 -16.08
CA PHE A 54 -12.62 2.14 -16.30
C PHE A 54 -12.89 2.43 -17.77
N GLN A 55 -11.97 2.05 -18.66
CA GLN A 55 -12.18 2.20 -20.10
C GLN A 55 -13.34 1.35 -20.61
N GLY A 56 -13.45 0.09 -20.16
CA GLY A 56 -14.58 -0.78 -20.50
C GLY A 56 -15.91 -0.18 -20.06
N LEU A 57 -15.98 0.36 -18.84
CA LEU A 57 -17.17 1.03 -18.32
C LEU A 57 -17.52 2.29 -19.11
N LEU A 58 -16.54 3.14 -19.43
CA LEU A 58 -16.77 4.33 -20.25
C LEU A 58 -17.25 3.97 -21.66
N LYS A 59 -16.73 2.91 -22.25
CA LYS A 59 -17.19 2.42 -23.55
C LYS A 59 -18.64 1.94 -23.50
N VAL A 60 -19.00 1.16 -22.48
CA VAL A 60 -20.37 0.62 -22.34
C VAL A 60 -21.39 1.72 -21.99
N LEU A 61 -21.03 2.66 -21.12
CA LEU A 61 -21.96 3.67 -20.58
C LEU A 61 -22.04 4.94 -21.43
N ALA A 62 -20.92 5.37 -22.01
CA ALA A 62 -20.84 6.64 -22.75
C ALA A 62 -20.75 6.45 -24.26
N GLY A 63 -20.67 5.21 -24.76
CA GLY A 63 -20.57 4.92 -26.21
C GLY A 63 -19.28 5.47 -26.85
N VAL A 64 -18.28 5.84 -26.05
CA VAL A 64 -17.01 6.38 -26.54
C VAL A 64 -16.16 5.22 -27.05
N ASP A 65 -15.81 5.23 -28.34
CA ASP A 65 -14.85 4.29 -28.91
C ASP A 65 -13.45 4.54 -28.35
N THR A 66 -13.14 3.89 -27.23
CA THR A 66 -11.78 3.85 -26.70
C THR A 66 -10.97 2.87 -27.57
N ASN A 67 -10.40 3.36 -28.66
CA ASN A 67 -9.46 2.58 -29.47
C ASN A 67 -8.18 2.31 -28.67
N PHE A 68 -8.12 1.13 -28.06
CA PHE A 68 -6.90 0.54 -27.57
C PHE A 68 -6.15 -0.03 -28.78
N THR A 69 -5.57 0.83 -29.61
CA THR A 69 -4.63 0.38 -30.65
C THR A 69 -3.39 -0.14 -29.93
N VAL A 70 -3.29 -1.46 -29.83
CA VAL A 70 -2.06 -2.16 -29.47
C VAL A 70 -1.15 -2.04 -30.68
N THR A 71 -0.43 -0.92 -30.79
CA THR A 71 0.54 -0.76 -31.87
C THR A 71 1.70 -1.69 -31.57
N ALA A 72 1.84 -2.72 -32.40
CA ALA A 72 3.02 -3.56 -32.45
C ALA A 72 4.26 -2.68 -32.54
N LYS A 73 5.32 -3.15 -31.89
CA LYS A 73 6.64 -2.54 -31.78
C LYS A 73 7.23 -2.24 -33.17
N ALA A 74 6.86 -1.10 -33.75
CA ALA A 74 7.52 -0.52 -34.92
C ALA A 74 7.86 0.92 -34.55
N ALA A 75 9.15 1.17 -34.48
CA ALA A 75 9.74 2.45 -34.19
C ALA A 75 9.53 3.37 -35.40
N ASP A 76 8.65 4.36 -35.29
CA ASP A 76 8.92 5.72 -35.75
C ASP A 76 7.90 6.69 -35.14
N ASP A 77 8.24 7.97 -35.15
CA ASP A 77 7.38 9.15 -34.86
C ASP A 77 7.31 9.63 -33.40
N ALA A 78 7.99 10.77 -33.19
CA ALA A 78 8.01 11.57 -31.96
C ALA A 78 6.62 11.94 -31.40
N GLU A 79 5.57 11.92 -32.23
CA GLU A 79 4.18 12.22 -31.86
C GLU A 79 3.54 11.09 -31.02
N PHE A 80 3.84 9.82 -31.32
CA PHE A 80 3.39 8.69 -30.49
C PHE A 80 4.23 8.52 -29.22
N GLY A 81 5.44 9.08 -29.20
CA GLY A 81 6.30 9.12 -28.02
C GLY A 81 5.65 9.83 -26.84
N GLU A 82 5.05 11.01 -27.06
CA GLU A 82 4.36 11.75 -26.01
C GLU A 82 3.10 11.02 -25.52
N LEU A 83 2.32 10.42 -26.42
CA LEU A 83 1.13 9.66 -26.05
C LEU A 83 1.48 8.38 -25.27
N TYR A 84 2.57 7.70 -25.64
CA TYR A 84 3.07 6.52 -24.93
C TYR A 84 3.66 6.90 -23.55
N LEU A 85 4.36 8.04 -23.47
CA LEU A 85 4.84 8.61 -22.21
C LEU A 85 3.68 9.02 -21.28
N PHE A 86 2.60 9.59 -21.82
CA PHE A 86 1.42 9.96 -21.05
C PHE A 86 0.65 8.71 -20.55
N LYS A 87 0.50 7.68 -21.39
CA LYS A 87 -0.10 6.39 -20.98
C LYS A 87 0.73 5.69 -19.91
N TRP A 88 2.06 5.71 -20.04
CA TRP A 88 2.94 5.11 -19.05
C TRP A 88 2.89 5.88 -17.73
N THR A 89 2.99 7.22 -17.74
CA THR A 89 2.95 8.03 -16.51
C THR A 89 1.63 7.92 -15.77
N THR A 90 0.49 7.88 -16.47
CA THR A 90 -0.83 7.71 -15.85
C THR A 90 -1.01 6.35 -15.18
N LEU A 91 -0.44 5.27 -15.73
CA LEU A 91 -0.43 3.94 -15.12
C LEU A 91 0.39 3.87 -13.82
N LEU A 92 1.34 4.78 -13.61
CA LEU A 92 2.15 4.84 -12.39
C LEU A 92 1.43 5.54 -11.23
N ILE A 93 0.42 6.35 -11.51
CA ILE A 93 -0.27 7.17 -10.50
C ILE A 93 -0.94 6.30 -9.42
N PRO A 94 -1.74 5.26 -9.76
CA PRO A 94 -2.41 4.47 -8.72
C PRO A 94 -1.41 3.73 -7.80
N PRO A 95 -0.40 2.98 -8.30
CA PRO A 95 0.55 2.32 -7.43
C PRO A 95 1.38 3.28 -6.57
N THR A 96 1.85 4.41 -7.14
CA THR A 96 2.61 5.42 -6.37
C THR A 96 1.78 6.05 -5.26
N THR A 97 0.54 6.43 -5.56
CA THR A 97 -0.38 6.99 -4.57
C THR A 97 -0.63 6.00 -3.43
N LEU A 98 -0.86 4.73 -3.79
CA LEU A 98 -1.13 3.67 -2.82
C LEU A 98 0.05 3.44 -1.87
N ILE A 99 1.28 3.46 -2.38
CA ILE A 99 2.50 3.41 -1.55
C ILE A 99 2.56 4.61 -0.60
N ILE A 100 2.40 5.83 -1.11
CA ILE A 100 2.51 7.06 -0.31
C ILE A 100 1.49 7.03 0.83
N LEU A 101 0.23 6.70 0.54
CA LEU A 101 -0.82 6.61 1.55
C LEU A 101 -0.51 5.56 2.62
N ASN A 102 0.02 4.39 2.24
CA ASN A 102 0.40 3.35 3.20
C ASN A 102 1.59 3.79 4.07
N ILE A 103 2.60 4.43 3.50
CA ILE A 103 3.75 4.95 4.27
C ILE A 103 3.29 6.02 5.26
N VAL A 104 2.47 6.99 4.82
CA VAL A 104 1.92 8.04 5.68
C VAL A 104 1.07 7.42 6.80
N GLY A 105 0.21 6.44 6.47
CA GLY A 105 -0.62 5.74 7.44
C GLY A 105 0.19 4.96 8.49
N VAL A 106 1.28 4.31 8.08
CA VAL A 106 2.22 3.64 9.00
C VAL A 106 2.87 4.64 9.93
N VAL A 107 3.42 5.73 9.41
CA VAL A 107 4.11 6.76 10.22
C VAL A 107 3.13 7.40 11.21
N ALA A 108 1.95 7.82 10.75
CA ALA A 108 0.94 8.42 11.61
C ALA A 108 0.43 7.44 12.68
N GLY A 109 0.14 6.18 12.29
CA GLY A 109 -0.35 5.16 13.21
C GLY A 109 0.66 4.78 14.29
N VAL A 110 1.95 4.67 13.94
CA VAL A 110 3.03 4.41 14.90
C VAL A 110 3.22 5.61 15.83
N SER A 111 3.23 6.84 15.29
CA SER A 111 3.34 8.06 16.10
C SER A 111 2.20 8.19 17.12
N ASP A 112 0.97 7.87 16.72
CA ASP A 112 -0.19 7.88 17.61
C ASP A 112 -0.11 6.77 18.68
N ALA A 113 0.29 5.55 18.32
CA ALA A 113 0.43 4.46 19.29
C ALA A 113 1.53 4.68 20.33
N ILE A 114 2.64 5.32 19.94
CA ILE A 114 3.69 5.74 20.88
C ILE A 114 3.15 6.77 21.89
N ASN A 115 2.22 7.63 21.46
CA ASN A 115 1.69 8.71 22.30
C ASN A 115 0.49 8.31 23.17
N SER A 116 -0.25 7.27 22.78
CA SER A 116 -1.49 6.83 23.44
C SER A 116 -1.33 5.67 24.44
N GLY A 117 -0.13 5.11 24.60
CA GLY A 117 0.16 4.04 25.56
C GLY A 117 -0.10 2.62 25.03
N SER A 118 0.06 1.59 25.87
CA SER A 118 0.11 0.17 25.45
C SER A 118 -1.19 -0.38 24.85
N GLY A 119 -2.35 0.22 25.15
CA GLY A 119 -3.66 -0.25 24.69
C GLY A 119 -3.93 -0.09 23.19
N SER A 120 -3.22 0.79 22.49
CA SER A 120 -3.42 1.08 21.06
C SER A 120 -2.65 0.15 20.11
N TRP A 121 -1.67 -0.59 20.62
CA TRP A 121 -0.79 -1.45 19.82
C TRP A 121 -1.49 -2.69 19.25
N GLY A 122 -2.44 -3.26 19.98
CA GLY A 122 -3.18 -4.45 19.55
C GLY A 122 -3.95 -4.23 18.23
N PRO A 123 -4.85 -3.24 18.16
CA PRO A 123 -5.55 -2.89 16.92
C PRO A 123 -4.62 -2.38 15.81
N LEU A 124 -3.49 -1.75 16.17
CA LEU A 124 -2.53 -1.23 15.20
C LEU A 124 -1.77 -2.35 14.47
N PHE A 125 -1.44 -3.45 15.15
CA PHE A 125 -0.67 -4.56 14.55
C PHE A 125 -1.27 -5.07 13.24
N GLY A 126 -2.58 -5.33 13.21
CA GLY A 126 -3.25 -5.78 11.99
C GLY A 126 -3.16 -4.76 10.85
N LYS A 127 -3.33 -3.46 11.17
CA LYS A 127 -3.23 -2.38 10.17
C LYS A 127 -1.81 -2.28 9.60
N LEU A 128 -0.79 -2.37 10.45
CA LEU A 128 0.61 -2.35 10.03
C LEU A 128 0.97 -3.57 9.19
N PHE A 129 0.45 -4.75 9.53
CA PHE A 129 0.67 -5.97 8.75
C PHE A 129 0.17 -5.82 7.31
N PHE A 130 -1.06 -5.36 7.11
CA PHE A 130 -1.60 -5.14 5.77
C PHE A 130 -0.88 -4.03 5.01
N ALA A 131 -0.56 -2.91 5.69
CA ALA A 131 0.19 -1.83 5.06
C ALA A 131 1.59 -2.30 4.61
N PHE A 132 2.26 -3.10 5.43
CA PHE A 132 3.56 -3.68 5.09
C PHE A 132 3.45 -4.67 3.93
N TRP A 133 2.45 -5.57 3.94
CA TRP A 133 2.18 -6.50 2.84
C TRP A 133 2.05 -5.78 1.49
N VAL A 134 1.29 -4.68 1.47
CA VAL A 134 1.12 -3.83 0.29
C VAL A 134 2.45 -3.23 -0.16
N ILE A 135 3.20 -2.59 0.75
CA ILE A 135 4.47 -1.92 0.43
C ILE A 135 5.48 -2.93 -0.13
N VAL A 136 5.53 -4.12 0.47
CA VAL A 136 6.41 -5.22 0.05
C VAL A 136 6.05 -5.72 -1.36
N HIS A 137 4.77 -5.85 -1.69
CA HIS A 137 4.36 -6.26 -3.04
C HIS A 137 4.67 -5.18 -4.09
N LEU A 138 4.61 -3.90 -3.71
CA LEU A 138 4.91 -2.77 -4.59
C LEU A 138 6.39 -2.33 -4.56
N TYR A 139 7.25 -3.01 -3.79
CA TYR A 139 8.68 -2.67 -3.69
C TYR A 139 9.45 -2.76 -5.03
N PRO A 140 9.24 -3.78 -5.89
CA PRO A 140 9.91 -3.83 -7.20
C PRO A 140 9.52 -2.64 -8.09
N PHE A 141 8.28 -2.18 -7.98
CA PHE A 141 7.79 -1.01 -8.68
C PHE A 141 8.48 0.28 -8.19
N LEU A 142 8.62 0.46 -6.87
CA LEU A 142 9.43 1.54 -6.29
C LEU A 142 10.87 1.51 -6.79
N LYS A 143 11.50 0.32 -6.78
CA LYS A 143 12.86 0.14 -7.26
C LYS A 143 12.98 0.48 -8.76
N GLY A 144 11.98 0.14 -9.57
CA GLY A 144 11.90 0.51 -10.98
C GLY A 144 11.81 2.02 -11.21
N LEU A 145 10.99 2.72 -10.43
CA LEU A 145 10.88 4.19 -10.48
C LEU A 145 12.18 4.88 -10.08
N MET A 146 12.78 4.44 -8.97
CA MET A 146 14.02 5.02 -8.45
C MET A 146 15.23 4.67 -9.32
N GLY A 147 15.24 3.51 -9.98
CA GLY A 147 16.31 3.08 -10.88
C GLY A 147 16.42 3.93 -12.16
N LYS A 148 15.33 4.55 -12.63
CA LYS A 148 15.38 5.53 -13.72
C LYS A 148 15.96 6.86 -13.25
N GLN A 149 15.70 7.23 -12.00
CA GLN A 149 16.26 8.39 -11.30
C GLN A 149 17.57 8.03 -10.60
N ASN A 150 18.55 7.56 -11.37
CA ASN A 150 19.82 7.03 -10.86
C ASN A 150 20.67 8.15 -10.23
N ARG A 151 20.34 8.60 -9.00
CA ARG A 151 21.09 9.65 -8.27
C ARG A 151 20.62 9.99 -6.85
N THR A 152 19.61 9.35 -6.26
CA THR A 152 19.28 9.64 -4.84
C THR A 152 20.14 8.79 -3.91
N PRO A 153 21.08 9.38 -3.14
CA PRO A 153 21.92 8.60 -2.24
C PRO A 153 21.05 7.95 -1.17
N THR A 154 21.28 6.67 -0.86
CA THR A 154 20.57 5.94 0.20
C THR A 154 20.60 6.71 1.53
N ILE A 155 21.71 7.39 1.80
CA ILE A 155 21.87 8.24 2.98
C ILE A 155 20.83 9.36 3.05
N VAL A 156 20.49 10.01 1.93
CA VAL A 156 19.48 11.07 1.89
C VAL A 156 18.09 10.49 2.18
N VAL A 157 17.78 9.31 1.64
CA VAL A 157 16.49 8.63 1.92
C VAL A 157 16.36 8.31 3.42
N LEU A 158 17.43 7.80 4.05
CA LEU A 158 17.45 7.50 5.48
C LEU A 158 17.21 8.76 6.33
N TRP A 159 17.90 9.87 6.02
CA TRP A 159 17.71 11.13 6.72
C TRP A 159 16.31 11.71 6.53
N SER A 160 15.74 11.62 5.32
CA SER A 160 14.36 12.06 5.06
C SER A 160 13.34 11.26 5.87
N ILE A 161 13.51 9.94 5.98
CA ILE A 161 12.63 9.09 6.80
C ILE A 161 12.74 9.44 8.29
N LEU A 162 13.97 9.66 8.78
CA LEU A 162 14.23 10.06 10.17
C LEU A 162 13.62 11.44 10.48
N LEU A 163 13.81 12.44 9.61
CA LEU A 163 13.25 13.77 9.80
C LEU A 163 11.72 13.74 9.74
N ALA A 164 11.14 12.98 8.80
CA ALA A 164 9.68 12.83 8.69
C ALA A 164 9.06 12.17 9.92
N SER A 165 9.73 11.17 10.52
CA SER A 165 9.24 10.52 11.74
C SER A 165 9.32 11.45 12.95
N ILE A 166 10.41 12.20 13.12
CA ILE A 166 10.54 13.22 14.17
C ILE A 166 9.45 14.28 14.03
N PHE A 167 9.24 14.81 12.83
CA PHE A 167 8.19 15.81 12.57
C PHE A 167 6.80 15.27 12.87
N SER A 168 6.50 14.03 12.46
CA SER A 168 5.23 13.37 12.78
C SER A 168 5.00 13.22 14.29
N LEU A 169 6.02 12.81 15.04
CA LEU A 169 5.93 12.68 16.50
C LEU A 169 5.69 14.04 17.18
N ILE A 170 6.40 15.08 16.74
CA ILE A 170 6.22 16.44 17.25
C ILE A 170 4.82 16.95 16.91
N TRP A 171 4.34 16.73 15.69
CA TRP A 171 3.01 17.15 15.24
C TRP A 171 1.90 16.58 16.12
N VAL A 172 1.88 15.25 16.32
CA VAL A 172 0.87 14.58 17.16
C VAL A 172 0.95 15.06 18.62
N ARG A 173 2.11 15.49 19.10
CA ARG A 173 2.28 16.02 20.47
C ARG A 173 1.79 17.45 20.63
N ILE A 174 2.00 18.29 19.63
CA ILE A 174 1.63 19.70 19.66
C ILE A 174 0.15 19.88 19.28
N ASP A 175 -0.39 19.01 18.43
CA ASP A 175 -1.69 19.10 17.75
C ASP A 175 -2.75 19.90 18.54
N PRO A 176 -2.89 21.22 18.25
CA PRO A 176 -3.78 22.09 18.99
C PRO A 176 -5.23 22.02 18.48
N PHE A 177 -5.46 21.31 17.37
CA PHE A 177 -6.72 21.30 16.62
C PHE A 177 -7.64 20.11 16.93
N LEU A 178 -7.17 19.11 17.67
CA LEU A 178 -8.00 18.03 18.19
C LEU A 178 -8.21 18.23 19.69
N PRO A 179 -9.47 18.26 20.19
CA PRO A 179 -9.70 18.28 21.62
C PRO A 179 -9.06 17.02 22.21
N LYS A 180 -8.14 17.22 23.17
CA LYS A 180 -7.61 16.12 23.97
C LYS A 180 -8.81 15.31 24.46
N GLN A 181 -8.80 14.00 24.22
CA GLN A 181 -9.81 13.10 24.78
C GLN A 181 -9.69 13.15 26.30
N THR A 182 -10.36 14.12 26.93
CA THR A 182 -10.60 14.09 28.37
C THR A 182 -11.48 12.89 28.60
N GLY A 183 -10.88 11.81 29.12
CA GLY A 183 -11.64 10.70 29.70
C GLY A 183 -12.65 11.24 30.72
N PRO A 184 -13.66 10.43 31.10
CA PRO A 184 -14.64 10.85 32.09
C PRO A 184 -13.91 11.38 33.34
N ILE A 185 -14.39 12.48 33.89
CA ILE A 185 -13.85 13.07 35.11
C ILE A 185 -13.88 11.98 36.18
N LEU A 186 -12.72 11.45 36.54
CA LEU A 186 -12.59 10.51 37.64
C LEU A 186 -12.93 11.29 38.91
N LYS A 187 -14.19 11.23 39.33
CA LYS A 187 -14.56 11.64 40.68
C LYS A 187 -13.91 10.65 41.63
N GLN A 188 -13.17 11.18 42.59
CA GLN A 188 -12.68 10.40 43.71
C GLN A 188 -13.91 9.99 44.54
N CYS A 189 -14.44 8.79 44.29
CA CYS A 189 -15.41 8.18 45.18
C CYS A 189 -14.64 7.62 46.39
N GLY A 190 -15.23 7.76 47.58
CA GLY A 190 -14.64 7.30 48.83
C GLY A 190 -14.66 5.78 48.92
N VAL A 191 -14.69 5.24 50.15
CA VAL A 191 -14.65 3.79 50.41
C VAL A 191 -15.95 3.05 50.04
N GLU A 192 -16.97 3.77 49.57
CA GLU A 192 -18.23 3.20 49.09
C GLU A 192 -18.44 3.50 47.59
N CYS A 193 -17.58 2.88 46.79
CA CYS A 193 -17.88 2.50 45.43
C CYS A 193 -17.93 0.96 45.39
#